data_AF-A0A419EL47-F1
#
_entry.id   AF-A0A419EL47-F1
#
_cell.length_a   1.000
_cell.length_b   1.000
_cell.length_c   1.000
_cell.angle_alpha   90.00
_cell.angle_beta   90.00
_cell.angle_gamma   90.00
#
_symmetry.space_group_name_H-M   'P 1'
#
loop_
_entity.id
_entity.type
_entity.pdbx_description
1 polymer ?
#
loop_
_entity_poly.entity_id
_entity_poly.type
_entity_poly.pdbx_seq_one_letter_code
_entity_poly.pdbx_strand_id
1 'polypeptide(L)'
;MNKFIVKLAAIIFVNLLITTAGLAQENLFTVIALKGKVSAKATNAGDWKTINVGDKLFAGDKVKLGAKEYLGIAHTKGKTMELKTEGIFDVNELAAKIKKESGTLTKNFTKYLVSEMVVSGNKSKNMTMLGAVVRSLANNIKLTVTLNNNLLNPVLNASWTSLGEGKRYVFRLINPSNKTVYMEILNDTSFTLDMNSFNIQKDIPYKWFILGADNSTIVSDTASFSYLSDVKYKPVADSLEQLKSDFEDEEALLNQLIIASFFEQHKLYDEAIKVYENILQQAPDIQMFRQRYIDFLVNNGFSARAKQILAQE
;
A
#
# COMPACT_ATOMS: atom_id res chain seq x y z
N MET A 1 4.12 15.55 -69.82
CA MET A 1 4.23 14.51 -68.77
C MET A 1 3.45 13.29 -69.23
N ASN A 2 4.12 12.14 -69.40
CA ASN A 2 3.54 10.99 -70.10
C ASN A 2 2.36 10.41 -69.29
N LYS A 3 1.17 10.27 -69.90
CA LYS A 3 -0.05 9.79 -69.20
C LYS A 3 0.15 8.41 -68.53
N PHE A 4 1.13 7.64 -69.02
CA PHE A 4 1.55 6.37 -68.43
C PHE A 4 2.31 6.53 -67.11
N ILE A 5 3.18 7.54 -66.97
CA ILE A 5 3.94 7.83 -65.75
C ILE A 5 3.02 8.36 -64.65
N VAL A 6 2.01 9.16 -65.02
CA VAL A 6 0.99 9.67 -64.07
C VAL A 6 0.11 8.53 -63.54
N LYS A 7 -0.25 7.55 -64.38
CA LYS A 7 -1.02 6.37 -63.95
C LYS A 7 -0.20 5.40 -63.09
N LEU A 8 1.08 5.19 -63.42
CA LEU A 8 1.97 4.33 -62.63
C LEU A 8 2.30 4.94 -61.26
N ALA A 9 2.48 6.26 -61.20
CA ALA A 9 2.66 6.99 -59.94
C ALA A 9 1.39 6.96 -59.06
N ALA A 10 0.19 7.04 -59.65
CA ALA A 10 -1.07 6.93 -58.91
C ALA A 10 -1.30 5.52 -58.32
N ILE A 11 -0.91 4.45 -59.03
CA ILE A 11 -1.03 3.06 -58.53
C ILE A 11 -0.01 2.78 -57.41
N ILE A 12 1.18 3.37 -57.47
CA ILE A 12 2.19 3.27 -56.40
C ILE A 12 1.77 4.10 -55.18
N PHE A 13 1.14 5.26 -55.37
CA PHE A 13 0.67 6.11 -54.27
C PHE A 13 -0.55 5.52 -53.53
N VAL A 14 -1.43 4.79 -54.22
CA VAL A 14 -2.58 4.10 -53.60
C VAL A 14 -2.14 2.86 -52.81
N ASN A 15 -1.07 2.16 -53.22
CA ASN A 15 -0.54 1.02 -52.48
C ASN A 15 0.35 1.42 -51.28
N LEU A 16 0.85 2.65 -51.23
CA LEU A 16 1.65 3.16 -50.10
C LEU A 16 0.79 3.72 -48.94
N LEU A 17 -0.54 3.78 -49.11
CA LEU A 17 -1.49 4.19 -48.07
C LEU A 17 -2.04 3.01 -47.23
N ILE A 18 -1.63 1.77 -47.54
CA ILE A 18 -1.86 0.61 -46.66
C ILE A 18 -0.69 0.51 -45.68
N THR A 19 -0.29 1.63 -45.07
CA THR A 19 0.58 1.63 -43.91
C THR A 19 -0.26 1.21 -42.72
N THR A 20 -0.22 -0.09 -42.44
CA THR A 20 -0.36 -0.70 -41.11
C THR A 20 -0.86 0.26 -40.03
N ALA A 21 -2.17 0.50 -40.00
CA ALA A 21 -2.84 0.74 -38.74
C ALA A 21 -2.72 -0.58 -37.98
N GLY A 22 -1.57 -0.79 -37.31
CA GLY A 22 -1.51 -1.75 -36.24
C GLY A 22 -2.61 -1.32 -35.29
N LEU A 23 -3.72 -2.06 -35.27
CA LEU A 23 -4.78 -1.86 -34.30
C LEU A 23 -4.11 -2.03 -32.95
N ALA A 24 -3.75 -0.92 -32.31
CA ALA A 24 -3.30 -0.94 -30.94
C ALA A 24 -4.49 -1.47 -30.15
N GLN A 25 -4.41 -2.74 -29.75
CA GLN A 25 -5.45 -3.39 -28.97
C GLN A 25 -5.65 -2.54 -27.71
N GLU A 26 -6.90 -2.20 -27.41
CA GLU A 26 -7.21 -1.31 -26.30
C GLU A 26 -6.81 -1.98 -24.97
N ASN A 27 -5.95 -1.33 -24.19
CA ASN A 27 -5.61 -1.79 -22.86
C ASN A 27 -6.76 -1.50 -21.91
N LEU A 28 -7.36 -2.53 -21.31
CA LEU A 28 -8.52 -2.38 -20.43
C LEU A 28 -8.12 -2.51 -18.96
N PHE A 29 -7.19 -3.41 -18.64
CA PHE A 29 -6.78 -3.67 -17.26
C PHE A 29 -5.27 -3.78 -17.09
N THR A 30 -4.82 -3.56 -15.86
CA THR A 30 -3.48 -3.91 -15.39
C THR A 30 -3.59 -4.90 -14.24
N VAL A 31 -2.80 -5.97 -14.26
CA VAL A 31 -2.72 -6.95 -13.18
C VAL A 31 -2.04 -6.32 -11.98
N ILE A 32 -2.67 -6.36 -10.81
CA ILE A 32 -2.14 -5.75 -9.58
C ILE A 32 -1.87 -6.75 -8.48
N ALA A 33 -2.52 -7.93 -8.50
CA ALA A 33 -2.28 -8.96 -7.49
C ALA A 33 -2.60 -10.34 -8.05
N LEU A 34 -1.85 -11.35 -7.62
CA LEU A 34 -1.93 -12.72 -8.09
C LEU A 34 -1.73 -13.71 -6.94
N LYS A 35 -2.41 -14.86 -7.04
CA LYS A 35 -2.11 -16.07 -6.29
C LYS A 35 -2.34 -17.28 -7.19
N GLY A 36 -1.38 -18.19 -7.26
CA GLY A 36 -1.45 -19.36 -8.12
C GLY A 36 -0.95 -19.08 -9.55
N LYS A 37 -1.32 -19.96 -10.50
CA LYS A 37 -0.83 -19.97 -11.89
C LYS A 37 -1.85 -19.37 -12.86
N VAL A 38 -2.18 -18.10 -12.64
CA VAL A 38 -3.08 -17.35 -13.52
C VAL A 38 -2.44 -17.17 -14.89
N SER A 39 -3.22 -17.39 -15.94
CA SER A 39 -2.74 -17.29 -17.33
C SER A 39 -3.68 -16.45 -18.19
N ALA A 40 -3.15 -15.80 -19.22
CA ALA A 40 -3.92 -15.08 -20.22
C ALA A 40 -3.64 -15.61 -21.63
N LYS A 41 -4.61 -15.46 -22.52
CA LYS A 41 -4.54 -15.81 -23.94
C LYS A 41 -5.03 -14.63 -24.75
N ALA A 42 -4.15 -14.08 -25.60
CA ALA A 42 -4.51 -13.00 -26.50
C ALA A 42 -5.49 -13.47 -27.59
N THR A 43 -6.32 -12.56 -28.10
CA THR A 43 -7.41 -12.82 -29.07
C THR A 43 -7.00 -13.72 -30.25
N ASN A 44 -5.77 -13.56 -30.76
CA ASN A 44 -5.24 -14.29 -31.91
C ASN A 44 -4.08 -15.26 -31.56
N ALA A 45 -3.80 -15.47 -30.27
CA ALA A 45 -2.79 -16.42 -29.84
C ALA A 45 -3.38 -17.84 -29.77
N GLY A 46 -2.59 -18.87 -30.04
CA GLY A 46 -2.96 -20.27 -29.78
C GLY A 46 -2.82 -20.64 -28.29
N ASP A 47 -1.79 -20.08 -27.65
CA ASP A 47 -1.28 -20.55 -26.37
C ASP A 47 -1.69 -19.66 -25.19
N TRP A 48 -1.83 -20.30 -24.04
CA TRP A 48 -1.96 -19.63 -22.75
C TRP A 48 -0.58 -19.26 -22.21
N LYS A 49 -0.43 -18.02 -21.73
CA LYS A 49 0.80 -17.52 -21.11
C LYS A 49 0.53 -17.14 -19.67
N THR A 50 1.43 -17.52 -18.76
CA THR A 50 1.39 -17.02 -17.38
C THR A 50 1.51 -15.51 -17.38
N ILE A 51 0.71 -14.85 -16.54
CA ILE A 51 0.75 -13.40 -16.34
C ILE A 51 1.38 -13.06 -14.99
N ASN A 52 1.97 -11.88 -14.92
CA ASN A 52 2.61 -11.32 -13.74
C ASN A 52 1.97 -9.98 -13.37
N VAL A 53 2.28 -9.50 -12.17
CA VAL A 53 1.87 -8.17 -11.74
C VAL A 53 2.52 -7.10 -12.62
N GLY A 54 1.71 -6.14 -13.06
CA GLY A 54 2.08 -5.13 -14.04
C GLY A 54 1.72 -5.49 -15.48
N ASP A 55 1.41 -6.75 -15.78
CA ASP A 55 0.96 -7.13 -17.11
C ASP A 55 -0.36 -6.44 -17.46
N LYS A 56 -0.50 -6.08 -18.74
CA LYS A 56 -1.69 -5.45 -19.29
C LYS A 56 -2.60 -6.51 -19.91
N LEU A 57 -3.90 -6.35 -19.70
CA LEU A 57 -4.93 -7.17 -20.34
C LEU A 57 -5.69 -6.31 -21.34
N PHE A 58 -5.73 -6.78 -22.58
CA PHE A 58 -6.25 -6.03 -23.71
C PHE A 58 -7.64 -6.54 -24.13
N ALA A 59 -8.38 -5.68 -24.83
CA ALA A 59 -9.70 -6.00 -25.37
C ALA A 59 -9.67 -7.24 -26.27
N GLY A 60 -10.42 -8.30 -25.90
CA GLY A 60 -10.45 -9.59 -26.61
C GLY A 60 -9.59 -10.69 -26.00
N ASP A 61 -8.73 -10.34 -25.04
CA ASP A 61 -7.98 -11.34 -24.29
C ASP A 61 -8.90 -12.19 -23.42
N LYS A 62 -8.43 -13.39 -23.06
CA LYS A 62 -9.06 -14.26 -22.07
C LYS A 62 -8.11 -14.49 -20.92
N VAL A 63 -8.62 -14.56 -19.70
CA VAL A 63 -7.87 -14.92 -18.50
C VAL A 63 -8.43 -16.20 -17.91
N LYS A 64 -7.55 -17.07 -17.42
CA LYS A 64 -7.87 -18.38 -16.85
C LYS A 64 -7.37 -18.46 -15.42
N LEU A 65 -8.27 -18.85 -14.52
CA LEU A 65 -8.00 -19.14 -13.12
C LEU A 65 -8.37 -20.60 -12.82
N GLY A 66 -7.52 -21.28 -12.06
CA GLY A 66 -7.78 -22.56 -11.43
C GLY A 66 -8.42 -22.42 -10.04
N ALA A 67 -8.66 -23.57 -9.40
CA ALA A 67 -9.20 -23.61 -8.04
C ALA A 67 -8.26 -22.91 -7.03
N LYS A 68 -8.84 -22.09 -6.15
CA LYS A 68 -8.14 -21.32 -5.10
C LYS A 68 -7.12 -20.29 -5.61
N GLU A 69 -7.12 -20.01 -6.91
CA GLU A 69 -6.34 -18.92 -7.49
C GLU A 69 -7.03 -17.57 -7.29
N TYR A 70 -6.25 -16.51 -7.37
CA TYR A 70 -6.72 -15.15 -7.21
C TYR A 70 -6.11 -14.27 -8.30
N LEU A 71 -6.95 -13.44 -8.92
CA LEU A 71 -6.52 -12.38 -9.83
C LEU A 71 -7.15 -11.06 -9.40
N GLY A 72 -6.30 -10.11 -9.04
CA GLY A 72 -6.66 -8.73 -8.82
C GLY A 72 -6.25 -7.86 -10.01
N ILE A 73 -7.19 -7.10 -10.58
CA ILE A 73 -6.96 -6.24 -11.74
C ILE A 73 -7.48 -4.82 -11.49
N ALA A 74 -6.78 -3.83 -12.03
CA ALA A 74 -7.18 -2.43 -12.06
C ALA A 74 -7.59 -2.03 -13.48
N HIS A 75 -8.80 -1.51 -13.65
CA HIS A 75 -9.29 -1.00 -14.93
C HIS A 75 -8.76 0.41 -15.19
N THR A 76 -8.64 0.80 -16.46
CA THR A 76 -8.21 2.16 -16.87
C THR A 76 -9.11 3.28 -16.34
N LYS A 77 -10.37 2.94 -16.00
CA LYS A 77 -11.36 3.81 -15.33
C LYS A 77 -11.14 4.01 -13.82
N GLY A 78 -10.05 3.49 -13.26
CA GLY A 78 -9.69 3.64 -11.85
C GLY A 78 -10.44 2.74 -10.87
N LYS A 79 -11.28 1.82 -11.35
CA LYS A 79 -11.94 0.79 -10.55
C LYS A 79 -11.06 -0.48 -10.47
N THR A 80 -11.23 -1.25 -9.42
CA THR A 80 -10.55 -2.55 -9.26
C THR A 80 -11.57 -3.69 -9.40
N MET A 81 -11.08 -4.90 -9.66
CA MET A 81 -11.89 -6.11 -9.70
C MET A 81 -11.08 -7.30 -9.20
N GLU A 82 -11.75 -8.22 -8.51
CA GLU A 82 -11.17 -9.45 -7.97
C GLU A 82 -11.86 -10.66 -8.58
N LEU A 83 -11.07 -11.58 -9.13
CA LEU A 83 -11.53 -12.89 -9.56
C LEU A 83 -11.00 -13.95 -8.60
N LYS A 84 -11.92 -14.69 -7.99
CA LYS A 84 -11.66 -15.72 -6.98
C LYS A 84 -12.16 -17.11 -7.39
N THR A 85 -12.96 -17.16 -8.45
CA THR A 85 -13.59 -18.38 -8.95
C THR A 85 -12.76 -18.96 -10.09
N GLU A 86 -12.69 -20.29 -10.13
CA GLU A 86 -12.09 -20.98 -11.26
C GLU A 86 -12.92 -20.72 -12.53
N GLY A 87 -12.24 -20.64 -13.67
CA GLY A 87 -12.90 -20.42 -14.95
C GLY A 87 -12.04 -19.72 -15.98
N ILE A 88 -12.65 -19.48 -17.15
CA ILE A 88 -12.11 -18.64 -18.21
C ILE A 88 -13.01 -17.43 -18.34
N PHE A 89 -12.42 -16.25 -18.31
CA PHE A 89 -13.12 -14.96 -18.34
C PHE A 89 -12.68 -14.17 -19.56
N ASP A 90 -13.65 -13.62 -20.29
CA ASP A 90 -13.40 -12.70 -21.40
C ASP A 90 -13.13 -11.29 -20.84
N VAL A 91 -12.02 -10.68 -21.25
CA VAL A 91 -11.62 -9.37 -20.73
C VAL A 91 -12.61 -8.27 -21.12
N ASN A 92 -13.29 -8.37 -22.26
CA ASN A 92 -14.34 -7.40 -22.63
C ASN A 92 -15.57 -7.54 -21.73
N GLU A 93 -15.96 -8.78 -21.39
CA GLU A 93 -17.09 -9.02 -20.48
C GLU A 93 -16.78 -8.49 -19.07
N LEU A 94 -15.54 -8.64 -18.60
CA LEU A 94 -15.09 -8.04 -17.35
C LEU A 94 -15.14 -6.51 -17.42
N ALA A 95 -14.65 -5.90 -18.50
CA ALA A 95 -14.68 -4.44 -18.67
C ALA A 95 -16.12 -3.90 -18.77
N ALA A 96 -17.03 -4.64 -19.39
CA ALA A 96 -18.44 -4.27 -19.51
C ALA A 96 -19.16 -4.17 -18.16
N LYS A 97 -18.68 -4.87 -17.13
CA LYS A 97 -19.19 -4.73 -15.75
C LYS A 97 -18.86 -3.36 -15.15
N ILE A 98 -17.80 -2.71 -15.63
CA ILE A 98 -17.34 -1.40 -15.14
C ILE A 98 -18.02 -0.27 -15.93
N LYS A 99 -19.24 0.06 -15.48
CA LYS A 99 -20.10 1.04 -16.15
C LYS A 99 -19.59 2.47 -15.99
N LYS A 100 -19.24 2.85 -14.77
CA LYS A 100 -18.87 4.23 -14.42
C LYS A 100 -17.37 4.39 -14.20
N GLU A 101 -16.86 5.55 -14.60
CA GLU A 101 -15.52 5.97 -14.21
C GLU A 101 -15.49 6.38 -12.74
N SER A 102 -14.37 6.13 -12.07
CA SER A 102 -14.16 6.61 -10.69
C SER A 102 -13.85 8.11 -10.70
N GLY A 103 -14.10 8.77 -9.58
CA GLY A 103 -13.59 10.11 -9.34
C GLY A 103 -12.07 10.18 -9.42
N THR A 104 -11.55 11.38 -9.67
CA THR A 104 -10.11 11.65 -9.84
C THR A 104 -9.28 11.15 -8.66
N LEU A 105 -9.79 11.32 -7.43
CA LEU A 105 -9.12 10.88 -6.21
C LEU A 105 -8.90 9.36 -6.21
N THR A 106 -9.97 8.59 -6.39
CA THR A 106 -9.94 7.13 -6.49
C THR A 106 -9.02 6.67 -7.61
N LYS A 107 -9.10 7.29 -8.79
CA LYS A 107 -8.21 6.97 -9.92
C LYS A 107 -6.74 7.19 -9.59
N ASN A 108 -6.40 8.23 -8.84
CA ASN A 108 -5.03 8.50 -8.41
C ASN A 108 -4.54 7.45 -7.41
N PHE A 109 -5.37 7.08 -6.43
CA PHE A 109 -4.98 6.03 -5.48
C PHE A 109 -4.92 4.64 -6.12
N THR A 110 -5.79 4.31 -7.06
CA THR A 110 -5.69 3.07 -7.84
C THR A 110 -4.40 3.03 -8.64
N LYS A 111 -3.99 4.13 -9.29
CA LYS A 111 -2.71 4.22 -9.99
C LYS A 111 -1.52 4.08 -9.04
N TYR A 112 -1.60 4.73 -7.88
CA TYR A 112 -0.57 4.61 -6.84
C TYR A 112 -0.44 3.15 -6.37
N LEU A 113 -1.56 2.48 -6.08
CA LEU A 113 -1.57 1.07 -5.71
C LEU A 113 -0.96 0.20 -6.81
N VAL A 114 -1.32 0.42 -8.08
CA VAL A 114 -0.72 -0.30 -9.22
C VAL A 114 0.81 -0.13 -9.20
N SER A 115 1.30 1.10 -9.03
CA SER A 115 2.76 1.34 -9.00
C SER A 115 3.44 0.66 -7.83
N GLU A 116 2.85 0.71 -6.63
CA GLU A 116 3.41 0.05 -5.45
C GLU A 116 3.43 -1.46 -5.63
N MET A 117 2.35 -2.07 -6.11
CA MET A 117 2.26 -3.52 -6.30
C MET A 117 3.25 -4.03 -7.36
N VAL A 118 3.47 -3.27 -8.44
CA VAL A 118 4.50 -3.58 -9.44
C VAL A 118 5.90 -3.48 -8.85
N VAL A 119 6.15 -2.47 -8.02
CA VAL A 119 7.45 -2.32 -7.34
C VAL A 119 7.68 -3.46 -6.34
N SER A 120 6.69 -3.80 -5.52
CA SER A 120 6.74 -4.90 -4.56
C SER A 120 6.94 -6.25 -5.23
N GLY A 121 6.20 -6.54 -6.31
CA GLY A 121 6.31 -7.79 -7.06
C GLY A 121 7.70 -8.02 -7.68
N ASN A 122 8.43 -6.94 -7.97
CA ASN A 122 9.79 -7.00 -8.53
C ASN A 122 10.90 -6.97 -7.47
N LYS A 123 10.58 -6.75 -6.18
CA LYS A 123 11.56 -6.66 -5.11
C LYS A 123 11.68 -7.98 -4.35
N SER A 124 12.68 -8.80 -4.68
CA SER A 124 13.23 -9.81 -3.74
C SER A 124 14.15 -9.19 -2.66
N LYS A 125 14.19 -7.85 -2.57
CA LYS A 125 15.26 -7.07 -1.90
C LYS A 125 14.99 -6.65 -0.45
N ASN A 126 13.81 -6.94 0.10
CA ASN A 126 13.49 -6.48 1.47
C ASN A 126 14.25 -7.25 2.56
N MET A 127 14.74 -8.47 2.25
CA MET A 127 15.63 -9.22 3.13
C MET A 127 16.99 -8.52 3.33
N THR A 128 17.55 -7.88 2.30
CA THR A 128 18.84 -7.17 2.41
C THR A 128 18.71 -5.88 3.23
N MET A 129 17.57 -5.19 3.12
CA MET A 129 17.29 -3.95 3.86
C MET A 129 17.05 -4.20 5.35
N LEU A 130 16.28 -5.24 5.69
CA LEU A 130 16.12 -5.68 7.09
C LEU A 130 17.44 -6.19 7.70
N GLY A 131 18.34 -6.79 6.91
CA GLY A 131 19.67 -7.19 7.36
C GLY A 131 20.62 -5.99 7.62
N ALA A 132 20.50 -4.91 6.84
CA ALA A 132 21.36 -3.73 6.94
C ALA A 132 20.92 -2.72 8.02
N VAL A 133 19.61 -2.52 8.21
CA VAL A 133 19.03 -1.62 9.24
C VAL A 133 19.21 -2.19 10.66
N VAL A 134 19.51 -3.48 10.79
CA VAL A 134 19.55 -4.22 12.07
C VAL A 134 20.96 -4.36 12.64
N ARG A 135 21.97 -3.69 12.09
CA ARG A 135 23.22 -3.46 12.83
C ARG A 135 23.03 -2.37 13.89
N SER A 136 22.03 -2.53 14.76
CA SER A 136 21.94 -1.77 16.01
C SER A 136 22.74 -2.53 17.05
N LEU A 137 23.68 -1.81 17.65
CA LEU A 137 24.50 -2.24 18.79
C LEU A 137 23.59 -2.85 19.88
N ALA A 138 24.05 -3.91 20.53
CA ALA A 138 23.28 -4.81 21.40
C ALA A 138 22.62 -4.17 22.65
N ASN A 139 22.73 -2.84 22.84
CA ASN A 139 22.36 -2.14 24.08
C ASN A 139 21.32 -1.01 23.90
N ASN A 140 20.55 -0.98 22.81
CA ASN A 140 19.54 0.08 22.57
C ASN A 140 18.10 -0.42 22.73
N ILE A 141 17.24 0.41 23.34
CA ILE A 141 15.79 0.19 23.40
C ILE A 141 15.22 0.40 21.99
N LYS A 142 14.45 -0.57 21.46
CA LYS A 142 13.84 -0.45 20.14
C LYS A 142 12.36 -0.20 20.27
N LEU A 143 11.86 0.86 19.65
CA LEU A 143 10.42 1.12 19.57
C LEU A 143 9.76 0.06 18.68
N THR A 144 8.60 -0.44 19.11
CA THR A 144 7.78 -1.41 18.36
C THR A 144 6.53 -0.77 17.76
N VAL A 145 6.41 0.56 17.87
CA VAL A 145 5.32 1.39 17.36
C VAL A 145 5.79 2.30 16.24
N THR A 146 4.88 3.15 15.76
CA THR A 146 5.15 4.06 14.67
C THR A 146 6.07 5.22 15.06
N LEU A 147 7.13 5.47 14.29
CA LEU A 147 8.09 6.56 14.55
C LEU A 147 7.56 7.95 14.20
N ASN A 148 6.54 8.08 13.34
CA ASN A 148 5.93 9.37 13.04
C ASN A 148 4.46 9.14 12.71
N ASN A 149 3.50 9.68 13.46
CA ASN A 149 2.09 9.36 13.20
C ASN A 149 1.17 10.56 13.43
N ASN A 150 0.18 10.72 12.57
CA ASN A 150 -0.95 11.60 12.85
C ASN A 150 -2.01 10.79 13.61
N LEU A 151 -2.50 11.32 14.72
CA LEU A 151 -3.48 10.64 15.57
C LEU A 151 -4.84 11.32 15.42
N LEU A 152 -5.88 10.51 15.20
CA LEU A 152 -7.28 10.96 15.19
C LEU A 152 -7.90 10.96 16.59
N ASN A 153 -7.45 10.00 17.40
CA ASN A 153 -7.96 9.78 18.74
C ASN A 153 -7.01 10.41 19.75
N PRO A 154 -7.50 10.80 20.95
CA PRO A 154 -6.68 11.38 22.00
C PRO A 154 -5.71 10.37 22.64
N VAL A 155 -5.50 9.21 22.04
CA VAL A 155 -4.74 8.10 22.66
C VAL A 155 -3.48 7.84 21.85
N LEU A 156 -2.32 7.99 22.50
CA LEU A 156 -1.04 7.53 21.99
C LEU A 156 -0.70 6.20 22.66
N ASN A 157 -0.48 5.16 21.85
CA ASN A 157 0.05 3.88 22.32
C ASN A 157 1.55 3.81 22.01
N ALA A 158 2.35 3.62 23.05
CA ALA A 158 3.79 3.42 22.97
C ALA A 158 4.15 2.00 23.39
N SER A 159 5.10 1.38 22.69
CA SER A 159 5.69 0.11 23.10
C SER A 159 7.12 -0.02 22.58
N TRP A 160 7.92 -0.79 23.31
CA TRP A 160 9.35 -0.97 23.05
C TRP A 160 9.85 -2.35 23.50
N THR A 161 11.08 -2.70 23.11
CA THR A 161 11.72 -3.96 23.52
C THR A 161 12.23 -3.91 24.96
N SER A 162 12.08 -5.04 25.68
CA SER A 162 12.65 -5.18 27.02
C SER A 162 14.18 -5.09 27.03
N LEU A 163 14.75 -4.57 28.13
CA LEU A 163 16.18 -4.55 28.45
C LEU A 163 16.55 -5.73 29.37
N GLY A 164 15.58 -6.59 29.70
CA GLY A 164 15.71 -7.70 30.65
C GLY A 164 14.88 -7.50 31.91
N GLU A 165 14.90 -8.53 32.75
CA GLU A 165 14.13 -8.59 34.00
C GLU A 165 14.53 -7.48 34.98
N GLY A 166 13.55 -6.90 35.68
CA GLY A 166 13.76 -5.87 36.70
C GLY A 166 14.20 -4.50 36.17
N LYS A 167 14.27 -4.31 34.84
CA LYS A 167 14.63 -3.02 34.23
C LYS A 167 13.44 -2.08 34.17
N ARG A 168 13.73 -0.79 34.39
CA ARG A 168 12.76 0.29 34.36
C ARG A 168 13.09 1.29 33.25
N TYR A 169 12.06 2.01 32.84
CA TYR A 169 12.07 2.89 31.69
C TYR A 169 11.62 4.28 32.09
N VAL A 170 12.07 5.28 31.33
CA VAL A 170 11.53 6.64 31.41
C VAL A 170 10.88 6.96 30.08
N PHE A 171 9.56 7.10 30.07
CA PHE A 171 8.87 7.71 28.93
C PHE A 171 9.05 9.22 29.03
N ARG A 172 9.54 9.86 27.96
CA ARG A 172 9.71 11.30 27.91
C ARG A 172 9.06 11.89 26.67
N LEU A 173 8.16 12.83 26.87
CA LEU A 173 7.49 13.61 25.83
C LEU A 173 8.01 15.04 25.82
N ILE A 174 8.40 15.52 24.66
CA ILE A 174 8.88 16.88 24.43
C ILE A 174 8.06 17.58 23.35
N ASN A 175 7.92 18.90 23.50
CA ASN A 175 7.29 19.76 22.50
C ASN A 175 8.28 20.19 21.40
N PRO A 176 7.85 20.95 20.36
CA PRO A 176 8.74 21.43 19.30
C PRO A 176 9.93 22.27 19.77
N SER A 177 9.82 22.92 20.93
CA SER A 177 10.91 23.69 21.56
C SER A 177 11.85 22.83 22.38
N ASN A 178 11.77 21.50 22.27
CA ASN A 178 12.51 20.50 23.05
C ASN A 178 12.28 20.59 24.58
N LYS A 179 11.23 21.28 25.02
CA LYS A 179 10.85 21.31 26.44
C LYS A 179 10.09 20.05 26.78
N THR A 180 10.44 19.41 27.89
CA THR A 180 9.68 18.28 28.43
C THR A 180 8.31 18.74 28.88
N VAL A 181 7.28 18.09 28.34
CA VAL A 181 5.88 18.33 28.69
C VAL A 181 5.30 17.22 29.54
N TYR A 182 5.86 16.01 29.43
CA TYR A 182 5.47 14.87 30.25
C TYR A 182 6.64 13.89 30.42
N MET A 183 6.72 13.27 31.59
CA MET A 183 7.71 12.27 31.92
C MET A 183 7.15 11.30 32.97
N GLU A 184 7.36 10.00 32.78
CA GLU A 184 6.95 8.96 33.73
C GLU A 184 7.98 7.83 33.79
N ILE A 185 8.18 7.26 34.99
CA ILE A 185 8.99 6.06 35.20
C ILE A 185 8.07 4.84 35.13
N LEU A 186 8.43 3.88 34.29
CA LEU A 186 7.60 2.72 33.95
C LEU A 186 8.36 1.43 34.22
N ASN A 187 7.64 0.41 34.68
CA ASN A 187 8.16 -0.96 34.87
C ASN A 187 7.78 -1.90 33.73
N ASP A 188 6.89 -1.47 32.84
CA ASP A 188 6.43 -2.23 31.69
C ASP A 188 7.13 -1.75 30.40
N THR A 189 6.91 -2.46 29.31
CA THR A 189 7.40 -2.19 27.95
C THR A 189 6.33 -1.59 27.03
N SER A 190 5.19 -1.22 27.61
CA SER A 190 4.10 -0.53 26.94
C SER A 190 3.56 0.60 27.80
N PHE A 191 3.00 1.62 27.14
CA PHE A 191 2.41 2.77 27.79
C PHE A 191 1.32 3.38 26.92
N THR A 192 0.24 3.84 27.55
CA THR A 192 -0.85 4.53 26.87
C THR A 192 -1.00 5.92 27.48
N LEU A 193 -0.86 6.94 26.63
CA LEU A 193 -1.03 8.33 27.01
C LEU A 193 -2.35 8.86 26.47
N ASP A 194 -3.25 9.28 27.37
CA ASP A 194 -4.42 10.07 27.01
C ASP A 194 -4.07 11.56 26.93
N MET A 195 -4.02 12.09 25.72
CA MET A 195 -3.66 13.45 25.38
C MET A 195 -4.61 14.50 25.98
N ASN A 196 -5.87 14.14 26.25
CA ASN A 196 -6.81 15.04 26.92
C ASN A 196 -6.41 15.29 28.38
N SER A 197 -5.78 14.31 29.02
CA SER A 197 -5.34 14.40 30.42
C SER A 197 -4.13 15.32 30.62
N PHE A 198 -3.38 15.64 29.56
CA PHE A 198 -2.11 16.37 29.63
C PHE A 198 -2.07 17.68 28.82
N ASN A 199 -3.24 18.21 28.45
CA ASN A 199 -3.37 19.45 27.67
C ASN A 199 -2.46 19.49 26.43
N ILE A 200 -2.33 18.34 25.76
CA ILE A 200 -1.58 18.23 24.51
C ILE A 200 -2.33 19.02 23.44
N GLN A 201 -1.65 19.97 22.84
CA GLN A 201 -2.28 20.84 21.84
C GLN A 201 -2.43 20.08 20.53
N LYS A 202 -3.63 20.20 19.94
CA LYS A 202 -3.88 19.67 18.60
C LYS A 202 -2.99 20.36 17.57
N ASP A 203 -2.70 19.67 16.49
CA ASP A 203 -1.94 20.12 15.32
C ASP A 203 -0.48 20.53 15.57
N ILE A 204 0.05 20.24 16.77
CA ILE A 204 1.44 20.46 17.13
C ILE A 204 2.19 19.11 17.09
N PRO A 205 3.37 19.05 16.44
CA PRO A 205 4.17 17.84 16.45
C PRO A 205 4.92 17.70 17.79
N TYR A 206 4.56 16.68 18.55
CA TYR A 206 5.31 16.27 19.74
C TYR A 206 6.28 15.15 19.40
N LYS A 207 7.36 15.05 20.17
CA LYS A 207 8.34 13.97 20.07
C LYS A 207 8.43 13.22 21.38
N TRP A 208 8.62 11.92 21.33
CA TRP A 208 8.83 11.10 22.51
C TRP A 208 9.87 10.03 22.26
N PHE A 209 10.45 9.55 23.36
CA PHE A 209 11.45 8.50 23.36
C PHE A 209 11.50 7.84 24.74
N ILE A 210 12.13 6.67 24.79
CA ILE A 210 12.31 5.90 26.02
C ILE A 210 13.79 5.95 26.42
N LEU A 211 14.05 6.19 27.70
CA LEU A 211 15.37 6.04 28.31
C LEU A 211 15.40 4.85 29.27
N GLY A 212 16.56 4.24 29.45
CA GLY A 212 16.79 3.34 30.59
C GLY A 212 16.81 4.16 31.89
N ALA A 213 15.99 3.80 32.87
CA ALA A 213 15.89 4.56 34.12
C ALA A 213 17.20 4.54 34.93
N ASP A 214 17.95 3.44 34.88
CA ASP A 214 19.20 3.27 35.61
C ASP A 214 20.43 3.73 34.80
N ASN A 215 20.27 3.97 33.49
CA ASN A 215 21.31 4.52 32.62
C ASN A 215 20.70 5.31 31.46
N SER A 216 20.75 6.64 31.56
CA SER A 216 20.18 7.55 30.57
C SER A 216 20.93 7.60 29.23
N THR A 217 22.10 6.95 29.11
CA THR A 217 22.77 6.79 27.81
C THR A 217 22.12 5.71 26.95
N ILE A 218 21.32 4.82 27.56
CA ILE A 218 20.49 3.86 26.84
C ILE A 218 19.20 4.57 26.46
N VAL A 219 19.04 4.85 25.16
CA VAL A 219 17.92 5.60 24.62
C VAL A 219 17.36 4.90 23.38
N SER A 220 16.06 5.02 23.18
CA SER A 220 15.42 4.60 21.94
C SER A 220 15.63 5.60 20.81
N ASP A 221 15.26 5.21 19.61
CA ASP A 221 14.98 6.18 18.55
C ASP A 221 13.86 7.14 19.01
N THR A 222 13.83 8.34 18.41
CA THR A 222 12.78 9.32 18.68
C THR A 222 11.59 9.07 17.77
N ALA A 223 10.41 8.92 18.37
CA ALA A 223 9.14 8.92 17.67
C ALA A 223 8.46 10.28 17.76
N SER A 224 7.55 10.57 16.84
CA SER A 224 6.76 11.79 16.83
C SER A 224 5.29 11.51 16.55
N PHE A 225 4.43 12.40 17.04
CA PHE A 225 3.03 12.41 16.64
C PHE A 225 2.46 13.81 16.54
N SER A 226 1.36 13.96 15.80
CA SER A 226 0.50 15.15 15.87
C SER A 226 -0.93 14.70 16.12
N TYR A 227 -1.57 15.22 17.17
CA TYR A 227 -3.00 14.99 17.41
C TYR A 227 -3.81 15.93 16.52
N LEU A 228 -4.53 15.42 15.53
CA LEU A 228 -5.20 16.28 14.56
C LEU A 228 -6.41 16.97 15.15
N SER A 229 -6.58 18.26 14.83
CA SER A 229 -7.84 18.98 15.06
C SER A 229 -8.89 18.57 14.05
N ASP A 230 -10.15 18.80 14.43
CA ASP A 230 -11.30 18.56 13.57
C ASP A 230 -11.21 19.40 12.28
N VAL A 231 -10.57 20.58 12.35
CA VAL A 231 -10.32 21.45 11.18
C VAL A 231 -9.37 20.77 10.19
N LYS A 232 -8.30 20.12 10.65
CA LYS A 232 -7.38 19.40 9.77
C LYS A 232 -7.89 18.02 9.37
N TYR A 233 -8.63 17.36 10.26
CA TYR A 233 -9.14 16.03 10.02
C TYR A 233 -10.34 16.03 9.07
N LYS A 234 -11.25 16.99 9.18
CA LYS A 234 -12.48 17.02 8.38
C LYS A 234 -12.21 16.91 6.87
N PRO A 235 -11.30 17.67 6.24
CA PRO A 235 -11.00 17.50 4.82
C PRO A 235 -10.46 16.11 4.45
N VAL A 236 -9.73 15.47 5.36
CA VAL A 236 -9.21 14.10 5.18
C VAL A 236 -10.35 13.10 5.26
N ALA A 237 -11.25 13.25 6.24
CA ALA A 237 -12.44 12.41 6.38
C ALA A 237 -13.36 12.56 5.15
N ASP A 238 -13.66 13.79 4.73
CA ASP A 238 -14.48 14.07 3.56
C ASP A 238 -13.84 13.47 2.27
N SER A 239 -12.51 13.52 2.14
CA SER A 239 -11.79 12.89 1.03
C SER A 239 -11.84 11.37 1.07
N LEU A 240 -11.76 10.77 2.27
CA LEU A 240 -11.91 9.34 2.45
C LEU A 240 -13.32 8.88 2.10
N GLU A 241 -14.34 9.61 2.53
CA GLU A 241 -15.75 9.35 2.18
C GLU A 241 -15.97 9.46 0.66
N GLN A 242 -15.42 10.49 0.02
CA GLN A 242 -15.48 10.64 -1.43
C GLN A 242 -14.84 9.44 -2.13
N LEU A 243 -13.65 9.02 -1.68
CA LEU A 243 -12.95 7.86 -2.22
C LEU A 243 -13.77 6.57 -2.03
N LYS A 244 -14.35 6.35 -0.85
CA LYS A 244 -15.18 5.17 -0.57
C LYS A 244 -16.48 5.15 -1.36
N SER A 245 -17.07 6.32 -1.65
CA SER A 245 -18.30 6.42 -2.45
C SER A 245 -18.15 5.90 -3.89
N ASP A 246 -16.90 5.78 -4.37
CA ASP A 246 -16.59 5.16 -5.65
C ASP A 246 -16.52 3.63 -5.60
N PHE A 247 -16.48 3.00 -4.43
CA PHE A 247 -16.36 1.56 -4.35
C PHE A 247 -17.72 0.88 -4.52
N GLU A 248 -17.76 -0.15 -5.37
CA GLU A 248 -18.92 -1.04 -5.44
C GLU A 248 -18.99 -1.96 -4.21
N ASP A 249 -17.83 -2.31 -3.65
CA ASP A 249 -17.66 -3.10 -2.45
C ASP A 249 -16.43 -2.59 -1.67
N GLU A 250 -16.65 -1.99 -0.50
CA GLU A 250 -15.58 -1.47 0.35
C GLU A 250 -14.73 -2.59 0.97
N GLU A 251 -15.31 -3.79 1.15
CA GLU A 251 -14.64 -4.94 1.76
C GLU A 251 -13.77 -5.72 0.77
N ALA A 252 -13.87 -5.42 -0.52
CA ALA A 252 -12.94 -5.96 -1.52
C ALA A 252 -11.50 -5.60 -1.14
N LEU A 253 -10.63 -6.62 -1.07
CA LEU A 253 -9.25 -6.53 -0.59
C LEU A 253 -8.43 -5.47 -1.34
N LEU A 254 -8.65 -5.29 -2.64
CA LEU A 254 -8.01 -4.25 -3.45
C LEU A 254 -8.50 -2.85 -3.08
N ASN A 255 -9.77 -2.68 -2.74
CA ASN A 255 -10.30 -1.41 -2.25
C ASN A 255 -9.81 -1.12 -0.83
N GLN A 256 -9.67 -2.14 0.01
CA GLN A 256 -9.00 -2.00 1.30
C GLN A 256 -7.52 -1.59 1.16
N LEU A 257 -6.78 -2.13 0.18
CA LEU A 257 -5.42 -1.66 -0.12
C LEU A 257 -5.37 -0.20 -0.59
N ILE A 258 -6.38 0.25 -1.32
CA ILE A 258 -6.54 1.67 -1.68
C ILE A 258 -6.77 2.51 -0.41
N ILE A 259 -7.63 2.06 0.51
CA ILE A 259 -7.88 2.74 1.79
C ILE A 259 -6.61 2.78 2.65
N ALA A 260 -5.85 1.69 2.74
CA ALA A 260 -4.57 1.66 3.44
C ALA A 260 -3.59 2.69 2.84
N SER A 261 -3.51 2.74 1.51
CA SER A 261 -2.68 3.72 0.79
C SER A 261 -3.12 5.17 1.03
N PHE A 262 -4.43 5.41 1.18
CA PHE A 262 -4.97 6.71 1.60
C PHE A 262 -4.44 7.09 2.98
N PHE A 263 -4.59 6.21 3.96
CA PHE A 263 -4.09 6.44 5.30
C PHE A 263 -2.57 6.66 5.35
N GLU A 264 -1.80 5.92 4.55
CA GLU A 264 -0.35 6.10 4.39
C GLU A 264 0.00 7.53 3.93
N GLN A 265 -0.67 8.05 2.90
CA GLN A 265 -0.40 9.40 2.40
C GLN A 265 -0.72 10.50 3.43
N HIS A 266 -1.68 10.25 4.32
CA HIS A 266 -2.06 11.16 5.39
C HIS A 266 -1.28 10.92 6.70
N LYS A 267 -0.32 9.98 6.71
CA LYS A 267 0.44 9.55 7.89
C LYS A 267 -0.45 9.08 9.04
N LEU A 268 -1.61 8.51 8.72
CA LEU A 268 -2.54 7.87 9.64
C LEU A 268 -2.15 6.39 9.75
N TYR A 269 -0.95 6.12 10.27
CA TYR A 269 -0.34 4.80 10.14
C TYR A 269 -0.99 3.75 11.04
N ASP A 270 -1.57 4.15 12.17
CA ASP A 270 -2.33 3.21 13.01
C ASP A 270 -3.60 2.74 12.27
N GLU A 271 -4.25 3.63 11.51
CA GLU A 271 -5.38 3.31 10.65
C GLU A 271 -4.95 2.42 9.48
N ALA A 272 -3.84 2.74 8.80
CA ALA A 272 -3.29 1.92 7.73
C ALA A 272 -2.95 0.50 8.22
N ILE A 273 -2.31 0.39 9.39
CA ILE A 273 -1.97 -0.89 10.03
C ILE A 273 -3.21 -1.74 10.25
N LYS A 274 -4.28 -1.17 10.83
CA LYS A 274 -5.54 -1.92 11.07
C LYS A 274 -6.12 -2.47 9.77
N VAL A 275 -6.08 -1.68 8.69
CA VAL A 275 -6.57 -2.13 7.38
C VAL A 275 -5.71 -3.27 6.82
N TYR A 276 -4.39 -3.17 6.91
CA TYR A 276 -3.49 -4.25 6.49
C TYR A 276 -3.71 -5.54 7.29
N GLU A 277 -3.86 -5.43 8.60
CA GLU A 277 -4.13 -6.59 9.46
C GLU A 277 -5.46 -7.26 9.10
N ASN A 278 -6.49 -6.47 8.80
CA ASN A 278 -7.77 -6.99 8.31
C ASN A 278 -7.60 -7.72 6.97
N ILE A 279 -6.86 -7.17 6.02
CA ILE A 279 -6.57 -7.82 4.73
C ILE A 279 -5.86 -9.16 4.94
N LEU A 280 -4.86 -9.23 5.82
CA LEU A 280 -4.13 -10.47 6.10
C LEU A 280 -4.98 -11.50 6.85
N GLN A 281 -5.94 -11.06 7.65
CA GLN A 281 -6.89 -11.96 8.28
C GLN A 281 -7.85 -12.58 7.24
N GLN A 282 -8.30 -11.79 6.27
CA GLN A 282 -9.23 -12.25 5.24
C GLN A 282 -8.56 -13.10 4.15
N ALA A 283 -7.31 -12.76 3.79
CA ALA A 283 -6.56 -13.43 2.74
C ALA A 283 -5.12 -13.75 3.16
N PRO A 284 -4.93 -14.61 4.18
CA PRO A 284 -3.61 -14.91 4.75
C PRO A 284 -2.67 -15.61 3.75
N ASP A 285 -3.22 -16.23 2.71
CA ASP A 285 -2.52 -17.03 1.71
C ASP A 285 -2.17 -16.25 0.42
N ILE A 286 -2.53 -14.96 0.33
CA ILE A 286 -2.08 -14.08 -0.75
C ILE A 286 -0.79 -13.38 -0.30
N GLN A 287 0.36 -14.01 -0.58
CA GLN A 287 1.68 -13.54 -0.16
C GLN A 287 1.97 -12.09 -0.59
N MET A 288 1.44 -11.65 -1.72
CA MET A 288 1.59 -10.29 -2.21
C MET A 288 1.05 -9.22 -1.25
N PHE A 289 -0.06 -9.49 -0.56
CA PHE A 289 -0.63 -8.55 0.40
C PHE A 289 0.23 -8.46 1.66
N ARG A 290 0.77 -9.60 2.11
CA ARG A 290 1.76 -9.65 3.19
C ARG A 290 3.00 -8.85 2.81
N GLN A 291 3.51 -9.03 1.59
CA GLN A 291 4.67 -8.28 1.12
C GLN A 291 4.40 -6.78 1.05
N ARG A 292 3.24 -6.35 0.55
CA ARG A 292 2.87 -4.91 0.53
C ARG A 292 2.79 -4.33 1.94
N TYR A 293 2.29 -5.09 2.90
CA TYR A 293 2.27 -4.66 4.30
C TYR A 293 3.69 -4.55 4.88
N ILE A 294 4.55 -5.55 4.64
CA ILE A 294 5.96 -5.50 5.04
C ILE A 294 6.67 -4.28 4.42
N ASP A 295 6.43 -3.99 3.15
CA ASP A 295 7.01 -2.83 2.45
C ASP A 295 6.57 -1.52 3.09
N PHE A 296 5.27 -1.39 3.38
CA PHE A 296 4.74 -0.26 4.15
C PHE A 296 5.48 -0.13 5.50
N LEU A 297 5.60 -1.24 6.23
CA LEU A 297 6.22 -1.23 7.55
C LEU A 297 7.69 -0.79 7.47
N VAL A 298 8.47 -1.37 6.57
CA VAL A 298 9.88 -1.04 6.40
C VAL A 298 10.07 0.41 5.95
N ASN A 299 9.31 0.86 4.94
CA ASN A 299 9.44 2.21 4.38
C ASN A 299 9.08 3.31 5.39
N ASN A 300 8.27 3.00 6.40
CA ASN A 300 7.85 3.95 7.44
C ASN A 300 8.53 3.72 8.79
N GLY A 301 9.59 2.89 8.85
CA GLY A 301 10.43 2.72 10.03
C GLY A 301 9.96 1.64 11.02
N PHE A 302 8.95 0.84 10.67
CA PHE A 302 8.35 -0.21 11.50
C PHE A 302 9.06 -1.57 11.33
N SER A 303 10.40 -1.55 11.27
CA SER A 303 11.21 -2.75 10.97
C SER A 303 11.04 -3.88 12.00
N ALA A 304 10.78 -3.55 13.28
CA ALA A 304 10.53 -4.56 14.31
C ALA A 304 9.24 -5.34 14.04
N ARG A 305 8.16 -4.63 13.71
CA ARG A 305 6.86 -5.23 13.35
C ARG A 305 6.95 -6.01 12.04
N ALA A 306 7.66 -5.48 11.04
CA ALA A 306 7.89 -6.17 9.77
C ALA A 306 8.53 -7.55 9.97
N LYS A 307 9.49 -7.66 10.89
CA LYS A 307 10.11 -8.96 11.25
C LYS A 307 9.16 -9.93 11.91
N GLN A 308 8.25 -9.46 12.77
CA GLN A 308 7.27 -10.34 13.42
C GLN A 308 6.36 -10.99 12.38
N ILE A 309 5.97 -10.25 11.35
CA ILE A 309 5.13 -10.76 10.26
C ILE A 309 5.90 -11.76 9.39
N LEU A 310 7.19 -11.51 9.15
CA LEU A 310 8.07 -12.45 8.44
C LEU A 310 8.29 -13.76 9.22
N ALA A 311 8.34 -13.69 10.55
CA ALA A 311 8.53 -14.86 11.40
C ALA A 311 7.28 -15.77 11.51
N GLN A 312 6.17 -15.36 10.91
CA GLN A 312 4.93 -16.15 10.82
C GLN A 312 4.84 -16.97 9.52
N GLU A 313 5.85 -16.91 8.64
CA GLU A 313 6.04 -17.85 7.51
C GLU A 313 6.62 -19.18 7.99
#